data_AF-A0A2E4MV26-F1
#
_entry.id   AF-A0A2E4MV26-F1
#
_cell.length_a   1.000
_cell.length_b   1.000
_cell.length_c   1.000
_cell.angle_alpha   90.00
_cell.angle_beta   90.00
_cell.angle_gamma   90.00
#
_symmetry.space_group_name_H-M   'P 1'
#
loop_
_entity.id
_entity.type
_entity.pdbx_description
1 polymer ?
#
loop_
_entity_poly.entity_id
_entity_poly.type
_entity_poly.pdbx_seq_one_letter_code
_entity_poly.pdbx_strand_id
1 'polypeptide(L)'
;MREDLEAADVIILPGVGAFGTAMEALRRLDLVEPLRELAISGKPTVGICLGMQLLMDESLEFGRHEGLGVVSGRVVPLWGNVPEGVKVPHTAWTGIS
;
A
#
# COMPACT_ATOMS: atom_id res chain seq x y z
N MET A 1 18.64 -7.13 -5.60
CA MET A 1 17.30 -6.66 -5.24
C MET A 1 16.47 -6.24 -6.45
N ARG A 2 16.88 -5.23 -7.24
CA ARG A 2 16.18 -4.90 -8.51
C ARG A 2 16.14 -6.09 -9.47
N GLU A 3 17.30 -6.71 -9.72
CA GLU A 3 17.41 -7.90 -10.59
C GLU A 3 16.52 -9.05 -10.10
N ASP A 4 16.42 -9.24 -8.78
CA ASP A 4 15.54 -10.25 -8.18
C ASP A 4 14.06 -9.93 -8.43
N LEU A 5 13.65 -8.66 -8.31
CA LEU A 5 12.29 -8.23 -8.64
C LEU A 5 11.98 -8.38 -10.12
N GLU A 6 12.95 -8.12 -11.00
CA GLU A 6 12.82 -8.29 -12.45
C GLU A 6 12.73 -9.77 -12.86
N ALA A 7 13.44 -10.66 -12.15
CA ALA A 7 13.39 -12.11 -12.39
C ALA A 7 12.16 -12.79 -11.78
N ALA A 8 11.53 -12.21 -10.75
CA ALA A 8 10.38 -12.80 -10.08
C ALA A 8 9.14 -12.90 -10.97
N ASP A 9 8.43 -14.03 -10.92
CA ASP A 9 7.14 -14.22 -11.62
C ASP A 9 6.02 -13.35 -11.02
N VAL A 10 6.06 -13.15 -9.70
CA VAL A 10 5.07 -12.39 -8.93
C VAL A 10 5.77 -11.60 -7.82
N ILE A 11 5.36 -10.36 -7.62
CA ILE A 11 5.78 -9.52 -6.49
C ILE A 11 4.71 -9.57 -5.40
N ILE A 12 5.09 -9.96 -4.18
CA ILE A 12 4.23 -9.88 -3.01
C ILE A 12 4.77 -8.78 -2.11
N LEU A 13 3.97 -7.74 -1.87
CA LEU A 13 4.29 -6.62 -1.00
C LEU A 13 3.43 -6.72 0.27
N PRO A 14 3.91 -7.38 1.34
CA PRO A 14 3.23 -7.39 2.62
C PRO A 14 3.58 -6.14 3.45
N GLY A 15 2.75 -5.81 4.43
CA GLY A 15 3.11 -4.83 5.44
C GLY A 15 2.07 -4.64 6.53
N VAL A 16 2.55 -4.13 7.68
CA VAL A 16 1.74 -3.65 8.80
C VAL A 16 2.41 -2.38 9.37
N GLY A 17 1.65 -1.54 10.08
CA GLY A 17 2.16 -0.29 10.66
C GLY A 17 1.76 0.93 9.83
N ALA A 18 2.54 2.02 9.98
CA ALA A 18 2.19 3.32 9.40
C ALA A 18 2.68 3.47 7.96
N PHE A 19 1.85 4.11 7.12
CA PHE A 19 2.11 4.33 5.70
C PHE A 19 3.39 5.12 5.44
N GLY A 20 3.56 6.27 6.11
CA GLY A 20 4.73 7.13 5.92
C GLY A 20 6.04 6.40 6.21
N THR A 21 6.11 5.69 7.35
CA THR A 21 7.29 4.92 7.75
C THR A 21 7.64 3.82 6.75
N ALA A 22 6.64 3.12 6.21
CA ALA A 22 6.88 2.10 5.19
C ALA A 22 7.40 2.71 3.88
N MET A 23 6.83 3.83 3.42
CA MET A 23 7.34 4.53 2.23
C MET A 23 8.77 5.07 2.43
N GLU A 24 9.09 5.60 3.61
CA GLU A 24 10.46 5.99 3.97
C GLU A 24 11.43 4.80 3.93
N ALA A 25 11.00 3.63 4.41
CA ALA A 25 11.79 2.41 4.32
C ALA A 25 12.02 1.99 2.87
N LEU A 26 10.99 2.03 2.01
CA LEU A 26 11.13 1.72 0.58
C LEU A 26 12.08 2.69 -0.13
N ARG A 27 12.01 3.99 0.18
CA ARG A 27 12.94 5.01 -0.36
C ARG A 27 14.37 4.71 0.07
N ARG A 28 14.60 4.39 1.34
CA ARG A 28 15.93 4.04 1.86
C ARG A 28 16.52 2.76 1.26
N LEU A 29 15.68 1.88 0.74
CA LEU A 29 16.08 0.63 0.11
C LEU A 29 16.16 0.74 -1.42
N ASP A 30 15.92 1.94 -1.98
CA ASP A 30 15.86 2.18 -3.43
C ASP A 30 14.85 1.26 -4.15
N LEU A 31 13.71 0.98 -3.49
CA LEU A 31 12.68 0.06 -3.99
C LEU A 31 11.43 0.76 -4.56
N VAL A 32 11.30 2.07 -4.41
CA VAL A 32 10.11 2.80 -4.89
C VAL A 32 9.98 2.69 -6.41
N GLU A 33 11.02 3.05 -7.15
CA GLU A 33 11.03 3.04 -8.61
C GLU A 33 10.90 1.61 -9.18
N PRO A 34 11.70 0.61 -8.77
CA PRO A 34 11.55 -0.76 -9.27
C PRO A 34 10.14 -1.34 -9.04
N LEU A 35 9.59 -1.18 -7.83
CA LEU A 35 8.25 -1.70 -7.51
C LEU A 35 7.17 -1.01 -8.34
N ARG A 36 7.26 0.32 -8.49
CA ARG A 36 6.32 1.10 -9.30
C ARG A 36 6.39 0.74 -10.78
N GLU A 37 7.59 0.70 -11.36
CA GLU A 37 7.81 0.39 -12.78
C GLU A 37 7.28 -1.00 -13.13
N LEU A 38 7.63 -2.01 -12.35
CA LEU A 38 7.22 -3.39 -12.59
C LEU A 38 5.70 -3.58 -12.42
N ALA A 39 5.10 -2.96 -11.41
CA ALA A 39 3.66 -3.03 -11.23
C ALA A 39 2.91 -2.35 -12.39
N ILE A 40 3.36 -1.17 -12.84
CA ILE A 40 2.77 -0.45 -13.98
C ILE A 40 2.99 -1.20 -15.30
N SER A 41 4.13 -1.90 -15.46
CA SER A 41 4.41 -2.70 -16.67
C SER A 41 3.55 -3.97 -16.77
N GLY A 42 2.69 -4.23 -15.78
CA GLY A 42 1.80 -5.39 -15.75
C GLY A 42 2.40 -6.64 -15.10
N LYS A 43 3.55 -6.54 -14.41
CA LYS A 43 4.04 -7.66 -13.62
C LYS A 43 3.05 -7.97 -12.49
N PRO A 44 2.59 -9.22 -12.32
CA PRO A 44 1.67 -9.59 -11.25
C PRO A 44 2.20 -9.13 -9.88
N THR A 45 1.46 -8.23 -9.23
CA THR A 45 1.84 -7.61 -7.97
C THR A 45 0.67 -7.66 -6.99
N VAL A 46 0.91 -8.20 -5.79
CA VAL A 46 -0.10 -8.35 -4.74
C VAL A 46 0.33 -7.59 -3.50
N GLY A 47 -0.41 -6.55 -3.14
CA GLY A 47 -0.26 -5.85 -1.87
C GLY A 47 -1.13 -6.48 -0.77
N ILE A 48 -0.58 -6.70 0.43
CA ILE A 48 -1.33 -7.26 1.57
C ILE A 48 -1.35 -6.24 2.72
N CYS A 49 -2.55 -5.93 3.21
CA CYS A 49 -2.80 -4.96 4.27
C CYS A 49 -2.15 -3.60 3.97
N LEU A 50 -1.09 -3.21 4.67
CA LEU A 50 -0.38 -1.96 4.37
C LEU A 50 0.19 -1.98 2.95
N GLY A 51 0.71 -3.10 2.47
CA GLY A 51 1.27 -3.17 1.12
C GLY A 51 0.24 -2.90 0.03
N MET A 52 -1.03 -3.25 0.25
CA MET A 52 -2.14 -2.85 -0.64
C MET A 52 -2.30 -1.33 -0.65
N GLN A 53 -2.27 -0.71 0.52
CA GLN A 53 -2.38 0.74 0.67
C GLN A 53 -1.22 1.46 -0.04
N LEU A 54 0.01 0.96 0.07
CA LEU A 54 1.19 1.56 -0.58
C LEU A 54 1.08 1.64 -2.11
N LEU A 55 0.27 0.78 -2.75
CA LEU A 55 0.03 0.82 -4.20
C LEU A 55 -0.80 2.03 -4.64
N MET A 56 -1.47 2.72 -3.72
CA MET A 56 -2.30 3.90 -4.00
C MET A 56 -1.44 5.16 -4.27
N ASP A 57 -2.05 6.26 -4.69
CA ASP A 57 -1.34 7.53 -4.92
C ASP A 57 -0.79 8.13 -3.61
N GLU A 58 -1.58 8.07 -2.53
CA GLU A 58 -1.21 8.67 -1.25
C GLU A 58 -2.02 8.13 -0.06
N SER A 59 -1.54 8.43 1.15
CA SER A 59 -2.26 8.25 2.41
C SER A 59 -2.30 9.55 3.22
N LEU A 60 -3.40 9.71 3.97
CA LEU A 60 -3.60 10.82 4.92
C LEU A 60 -3.30 10.41 6.38
N GLU A 61 -2.78 9.21 6.60
CA GLU A 61 -2.42 8.72 7.93
C GLU A 61 -1.22 9.51 8.49
N PHE A 62 -1.41 10.16 9.65
CA PHE A 62 -0.38 10.99 10.31
C PHE A 62 0.25 12.07 9.41
N GLY A 63 -0.55 12.65 8.52
CA GLY A 63 -0.09 13.63 7.53
C GLY A 63 -0.28 13.10 6.11
N ARG A 64 0.24 13.83 5.12
CA ARG A 64 0.15 13.46 3.70
C ARG A 64 1.42 12.74 3.27
N HIS A 65 1.28 11.52 2.75
CA HIS A 65 2.40 10.69 2.31
C HIS A 65 2.13 10.14 0.91
N GLU A 66 3.06 10.36 -0.02
CA GLU A 66 3.00 9.80 -1.37
C GLU A 66 3.27 8.29 -1.34
N GLY A 67 2.44 7.53 -2.07
CA GLY A 67 2.58 6.09 -2.30
C GLY A 67 3.31 5.77 -3.60
N LEU A 68 3.14 4.53 -4.06
CA LEU A 68 3.73 4.05 -5.31
C LEU A 68 2.97 4.55 -6.55
N GLY A 69 1.71 4.98 -6.40
CA GLY A 69 0.92 5.54 -7.51
C GLY A 69 0.65 4.53 -8.63
N VAL A 70 0.39 3.27 -8.27
CA VAL A 70 0.02 2.19 -9.20
C VAL A 70 -1.50 2.18 -9.42
N VAL A 71 -2.26 2.43 -8.35
CA VAL A 71 -3.73 2.54 -8.38
C VAL A 71 -4.11 3.96 -7.99
N SER A 72 -4.88 4.64 -8.84
CA SER A 72 -5.33 5.98 -8.54
C SER A 72 -6.27 6.01 -7.33
N GLY A 73 -6.02 6.92 -6.39
CA GLY A 73 -6.85 7.09 -5.20
C GLY A 73 -6.03 7.32 -3.93
N ARG A 74 -6.76 7.58 -2.84
CA ARG A 74 -6.18 8.01 -1.56
C ARG A 74 -6.64 7.10 -0.44
N VAL A 75 -5.72 6.72 0.43
CA VAL A 75 -6.02 6.01 1.68
C VAL A 75 -6.42 7.04 2.73
N VAL A 76 -7.66 6.93 3.22
CA VAL A 76 -8.24 7.87 4.17
C VAL A 76 -8.56 7.19 5.50
N PRO A 77 -8.52 7.93 6.62
CA PRO A 77 -8.91 7.39 7.92
C PRO A 77 -10.37 6.94 7.92
N LEU A 78 -10.67 5.84 8.62
CA LEU A 78 -12.05 5.40 8.79
C LEU A 78 -12.87 6.36 9.67
N TRP A 79 -12.24 7.05 10.63
CA TRP A 79 -12.92 8.03 11.48
C TRP A 79 -13.61 9.11 10.63
N GLY A 80 -14.92 9.26 10.81
CA GLY A 80 -15.74 10.22 10.04
C GLY A 80 -16.08 9.78 8.61
N ASN A 81 -15.56 8.65 8.15
CA ASN A 81 -15.83 8.08 6.82
C ASN A 81 -16.60 6.75 6.88
N VAL A 82 -17.04 6.34 8.07
CA VAL A 82 -17.88 5.17 8.31
C VAL A 82 -19.13 5.56 9.11
N PRO A 83 -20.23 4.79 9.05
CA PRO A 83 -21.43 5.06 9.85
C PRO A 83 -21.13 5.19 11.34
N GLU A 84 -21.94 5.99 12.03
CA GLU A 84 -21.84 6.17 13.47
C GLU A 84 -22.02 4.83 14.21
N GLY A 85 -21.28 4.64 15.30
CA GLY A 85 -21.29 3.41 16.09
C GLY A 85 -20.39 2.28 15.56
N VAL A 86 -19.80 2.41 14.37
CA VAL A 86 -18.77 1.48 13.89
C VAL A 86 -17.47 1.70 14.67
N LYS A 87 -16.95 0.63 15.29
CA LYS A 87 -15.68 0.67 16.02
C LYS A 87 -14.51 0.81 15.03
N VAL A 88 -13.60 1.75 15.34
CA VAL A 88 -12.37 1.97 14.60
C VAL A 88 -11.17 1.68 15.53
N PRO A 89 -10.16 0.90 15.11
CA PRO A 89 -10.00 0.28 13.80
C PRO A 89 -10.96 -0.90 13.57
N HIS A 90 -11.26 -1.17 12.30
CA HIS A 90 -12.03 -2.35 11.92
C HIS A 90 -11.22 -3.62 12.19
N THR A 91 -11.64 -4.40 13.18
CA THR A 91 -10.96 -5.60 13.68
C THR A 91 -11.95 -6.76 13.80
N ALA A 92 -12.73 -6.98 12.75
CA ALA A 92 -13.79 -7.99 12.72
C ALA A 92 -13.73 -8.81 11.43
N TRP A 93 -14.35 -10.00 11.47
CA TRP A 93 -14.63 -10.78 10.28
C TRP A 93 -15.78 -10.13 9.51
N THR A 94 -15.53 -9.79 8.24
CA THR A 94 -16.54 -9.23 7.34
C THR A 94 -16.68 -10.11 6.11
N GLY A 95 -17.92 -10.24 5.60
CA GLY A 95 -18.17 -10.91 4.34
C GLY A 95 -17.74 -10.02 3.17
N ILE A 96 -17.24 -10.64 2.11
CA ILE A 96 -17.10 -10.03 0.79
C ILE A 96 -18.13 -10.73 -0.12
N SER A 97 -18.92 -9.96 -0.87
CA SER A 97 -19.97 -10.47 -1.78
C SER A 97 -19.84 -9.80 -3.13
#